data_AF-A0A6A8D8I9-F1
#
_entry.id   AF-A0A6A8D8I9-F1
#
_cell.length_a   1.000
_cell.length_b   1.000
_cell.length_c   1.000
_cell.angle_alpha   90.00
_cell.angle_beta   90.00
_cell.angle_gamma   90.00
#
_symmetry.space_group_name_H-M   'P 1'
#
loop_
_entity.id
_entity.type
_entity.pdbx_description
1 polymer ?
#
loop_
_entity_poly.entity_id
_entity_poly.type
_entity_poly.pdbx_seq_one_letter_code
_entity_poly.pdbx_strand_id
1 'polypeptide(L)'
;MFIPVGFALAFPYLIKNFKKDGKWKFDYKKFIFFGIPALYLTFSFSLYYNSPLGNLDIPLWIRMDGAEIELGGTILGYIILSCFFKTKKE
;
A
#
# COMPACT_ATOMS: atom_id res chain seq x y z
N MET A 1 3.76 -6.92 10.76
CA MET A 1 3.23 -5.90 9.81
C MET A 1 4.38 -5.44 8.93
N PHE A 2 4.35 -5.72 7.62
CA PHE A 2 5.50 -5.60 6.72
C PHE A 2 5.54 -4.30 5.89
N ILE A 3 4.71 -3.32 6.24
CA ILE A 3 4.69 -1.99 5.60
C ILE A 3 6.08 -1.33 5.58
N PRO A 4 6.88 -1.36 6.67
CA PRO A 4 8.24 -0.78 6.64
C PRO A 4 9.18 -1.43 5.62
N VAL A 5 9.00 -2.73 5.33
CA VAL A 5 9.77 -3.43 4.29
C VAL A 5 9.40 -2.88 2.91
N GLY A 6 8.10 -2.70 2.65
CA GLY A 6 7.61 -2.03 1.45
C GLY A 6 8.17 -0.62 1.28
N PHE A 7 8.24 0.15 2.37
CA PHE A 7 8.87 1.46 2.37
C PHE A 7 10.35 1.40 2.00
N ALA A 8 11.11 0.49 2.61
CA ALA A 8 12.52 0.30 2.30
C ALA A 8 12.74 -0.01 0.82
N LEU A 9 11.87 -0.82 0.21
CA LEU A 9 11.93 -1.15 -1.22
C LEU A 9 11.62 0.05 -2.14
N ALA A 10 10.68 0.90 -1.76
CA ALA A 10 10.32 2.09 -2.53
C ALA A 10 11.24 3.30 -2.26
N PHE A 11 12.02 3.26 -1.18
CA PHE A 11 12.88 4.37 -0.76
C PHE A 11 13.89 4.82 -1.83
N PRO A 12 14.59 3.93 -2.56
CA PRO A 12 15.49 4.32 -3.65
C PRO A 12 14.76 5.08 -4.77
N TYR A 13 13.53 4.67 -5.09
CA TYR A 13 12.69 5.35 -6.08
C TYR A 13 12.29 6.76 -5.61
N LEU A 14 11.94 6.90 -4.33
CA LEU A 14 11.63 8.19 -3.74
C LEU A 14 12.85 9.13 -3.77
N ILE A 15 14.04 8.66 -3.38
CA ILE A 15 15.29 9.44 -3.47
C ILE A 15 15.55 9.87 -4.92
N LYS A 16 15.39 8.97 -5.90
CA LYS A 16 15.56 9.29 -7.32
C LYS A 16 14.61 10.40 -7.76
N ASN A 17 13.37 10.43 -7.26
CA ASN A 17 12.43 11.50 -7.56
C ASN A 17 12.72 12.79 -6.78
N PHE A 18 13.23 12.73 -5.55
CA PHE A 18 13.66 13.91 -4.80
C PHE A 18 14.73 14.71 -5.55
N LYS A 19 15.67 14.02 -6.19
CA LYS A 19 16.76 14.62 -6.98
C LYS A 19 16.31 15.28 -8.29
N LYS A 20 15.08 15.05 -8.76
CA LYS A 20 14.56 15.69 -9.98
C LYS A 20 14.10 17.10 -9.70
N ASP A 21 14.22 17.97 -10.69
CA ASP A 21 13.58 19.29 -10.68
C ASP A 21 12.11 19.20 -11.08
N GLY A 22 11.30 20.09 -10.51
CA GLY A 22 9.88 20.22 -10.83
C GLY A 22 8.94 19.98 -9.65
N LYS A 23 7.64 19.92 -9.94
CA LYS A 23 6.58 19.86 -8.93
C LYS A 23 6.27 18.41 -8.54
N TRP A 24 6.09 18.17 -7.25
CA TRP A 24 5.55 16.90 -6.76
C TRP A 24 4.12 16.70 -7.24
N LYS A 25 3.85 15.50 -7.71
CA LYS A 25 2.53 15.01 -8.08
C LYS A 25 2.29 13.68 -7.38
N PHE A 26 1.02 13.36 -7.21
CA PHE A 26 0.57 12.12 -6.61
C PHE A 26 -0.23 11.33 -7.65
N ASP A 27 0.14 10.07 -7.85
CA ASP A 27 -0.59 9.16 -8.73
C ASP A 27 -1.78 8.55 -7.98
N TYR A 28 -2.90 9.27 -7.99
CA TYR A 28 -4.14 8.82 -7.38
C TYR A 28 -4.70 7.56 -8.06
N LYS A 29 -4.44 7.36 -9.36
CA LYS A 29 -4.90 6.15 -10.07
C LYS A 29 -4.16 4.94 -9.51
N LYS A 30 -2.83 5.00 -9.42
CA LYS A 30 -2.04 3.93 -8.82
C LYS A 30 -2.47 3.64 -7.37
N PHE A 31 -2.72 4.68 -6.59
CA PHE A 31 -3.17 4.51 -5.21
C PHE A 31 -4.55 3.85 -5.11
N ILE A 32 -5.52 4.24 -5.92
CA ILE A 32 -6.87 3.66 -5.89
C ILE A 32 -6.84 2.21 -6.40
N PHE A 33 -6.23 1.97 -7.56
CA PHE A 33 -6.27 0.64 -8.20
C PHE A 33 -5.42 -0.40 -7.48
N PHE A 34 -4.29 -0.01 -6.90
CA PHE A 34 -3.39 -0.96 -6.24
C PHE A 34 -3.34 -0.80 -4.73
N GLY A 35 -3.46 0.43 -4.22
CA GLY A 35 -3.41 0.71 -2.78
C GLY A 35 -4.64 0.20 -2.05
N ILE A 36 -5.86 0.35 -2.60
CA ILE A 36 -7.09 -0.15 -1.96
C ILE A 36 -7.05 -1.68 -1.81
N PRO A 37 -6.75 -2.48 -2.86
CA PRO A 37 -6.60 -3.93 -2.70
C PRO A 37 -5.50 -4.31 -1.70
N ALA A 38 -4.34 -3.65 -1.75
CA ALA A 38 -3.24 -3.93 -0.82
C ALA A 38 -3.61 -3.59 0.64
N LEU A 39 -4.42 -2.54 0.84
CA LEU A 39 -4.94 -2.15 2.16
C LEU A 39 -5.88 -3.22 2.70
N TYR A 40 -6.78 -3.76 1.87
CA TYR A 40 -7.61 -4.90 2.25
C TYR A 40 -6.77 -6.11 2.65
N LEU A 41 -5.78 -6.51 1.82
CA LEU A 41 -4.91 -7.64 2.14
C LEU A 41 -4.21 -7.46 3.48
N THR A 42 -3.63 -6.28 3.70
CA THR A 42 -2.85 -5.96 4.92
C THR A 42 -3.70 -5.95 6.19
N PHE A 43 -4.93 -5.44 6.12
CA PHE A 43 -5.79 -5.24 7.28
C PHE A 43 -6.94 -6.24 7.38
N SER A 44 -7.00 -7.23 6.50
CA SER A 44 -8.04 -8.26 6.45
C SER A 44 -8.30 -8.90 7.81
N PHE A 45 -7.26 -9.27 8.55
CA PHE A 45 -7.37 -9.82 9.90
C PHE A 45 -7.99 -8.83 10.90
N SER A 46 -7.53 -7.58 10.91
CA SER A 46 -8.08 -6.55 11.78
C SER A 46 -9.53 -6.22 11.44
N LEU A 47 -9.87 -6.19 10.15
CA LEU A 47 -11.24 -5.98 9.66
C LEU A 47 -12.17 -7.15 10.04
N TYR A 48 -11.67 -8.38 10.11
CA TYR A 48 -12.49 -9.52 10.53
C TYR A 48 -12.76 -9.49 12.05
N TYR A 49 -11.72 -9.33 12.86
CA TYR A 49 -11.80 -9.53 14.31
C TYR A 49 -12.12 -8.26 15.12
N ASN A 50 -11.86 -7.07 14.58
CA ASN A 50 -11.98 -5.80 15.31
C ASN A 50 -12.89 -4.80 14.58
N SER A 51 -13.78 -5.27 13.72
CA SER A 51 -14.70 -4.38 13.02
C SER A 51 -15.71 -3.77 13.99
N PRO A 52 -15.88 -2.43 13.99
CA PRO A 52 -16.91 -1.76 14.77
C PRO A 52 -18.34 -2.11 14.31
N LEU A 53 -18.49 -2.77 13.15
CA LEU A 53 -19.76 -3.28 12.63
C LEU A 53 -20.09 -4.70 13.13
N GLY A 54 -19.27 -5.27 14.02
CA GLY A 54 -19.37 -6.66 14.47
C GLY A 54 -18.49 -7.61 13.65
N ASN A 55 -18.50 -8.89 14.01
CA ASN A 55 -17.76 -9.92 13.27
C ASN A 55 -18.32 -9.99 11.84
N LEU A 56 -17.53 -9.52 10.88
CA LEU A 56 -17.82 -9.68 9.46
C LEU A 56 -17.57 -11.13 9.10
N ASP A 57 -18.63 -11.85 8.70
CA ASP A 57 -18.50 -13.24 8.27
C ASP A 57 -17.87 -13.27 6.87
N ILE A 58 -16.53 -13.29 6.84
CA ILE A 58 -15.74 -13.32 5.62
C ILE A 58 -15.61 -14.78 5.15
N PRO A 59 -16.10 -15.13 3.94
CA PRO A 59 -15.94 -16.47 3.41
C PRO A 59 -14.50 -16.97 3.45
N LEU A 60 -14.32 -18.26 3.77
CA LEU A 60 -13.00 -18.87 3.95
C LEU A 60 -12.08 -18.68 2.74
N TRP A 61 -12.63 -18.67 1.52
CA TRP A 61 -11.87 -18.50 0.27
C TRP A 61 -11.31 -17.09 0.02
N ILE A 62 -11.78 -16.08 0.74
CA ILE A 62 -11.24 -14.70 0.69
C ILE A 62 -10.57 -14.30 2.00
N ARG A 63 -10.49 -15.23 2.96
CA ARG A 63 -9.78 -15.03 4.19
C ARG A 63 -8.27 -15.15 3.91
N MET A 64 -7.55 -14.09 4.22
CA MET A 64 -6.10 -14.05 4.08
C MET A 64 -5.45 -14.66 5.32
N ASP A 65 -4.33 -15.33 5.12
CA ASP A 65 -3.47 -15.83 6.17
C ASP A 65 -2.22 -14.95 6.35
N GLY A 66 -1.28 -15.41 7.19
CA GLY A 66 -0.07 -14.66 7.49
C GLY A 66 0.68 -14.24 6.23
N ALA A 67 0.92 -15.14 5.27
CA ALA A 67 1.74 -14.84 4.12
C ALA A 67 1.12 -13.77 3.21
N GLU A 68 -0.19 -13.82 2.94
CA GLU A 68 -0.84 -12.81 2.09
C GLU A 68 -0.97 -11.46 2.81
N ILE A 69 -1.16 -11.45 4.13
CA ILE A 69 -1.15 -10.22 4.93
C ILE A 69 0.23 -9.56 4.89
N GLU A 70 1.30 -10.34 5.01
CA GLU A 70 2.69 -9.85 4.94
C GLU A 70 3.04 -9.30 3.56
N LEU A 71 2.66 -10.03 2.51
CA LEU A 71 2.79 -9.58 1.12
C LEU A 71 1.97 -8.30 0.89
N GLY A 72 0.72 -8.29 1.33
CA GLY A 72 -0.17 -7.12 1.28
C GLY A 72 0.46 -5.90 1.92
N GLY A 73 1.02 -6.06 3.12
CA GLY A 73 1.70 -4.98 3.85
C GLY A 73 2.91 -4.46 3.09
N THR A 74 3.72 -5.35 2.53
CA THR A 74 4.89 -4.99 1.72
C THR A 74 4.47 -4.20 0.46
N ILE A 75 3.45 -4.68 -0.25
CA ILE A 75 2.91 -4.03 -1.46
C ILE A 75 2.32 -2.67 -1.11
N LEU A 76 1.54 -2.58 -0.03
CA LEU A 76 0.92 -1.34 0.45
C LEU A 76 1.99 -0.29 0.76
N GLY A 77 3.02 -0.67 1.52
CA GLY A 77 4.14 0.22 1.83
C GLY A 77 4.83 0.73 0.56
N TYR A 78 5.15 -0.19 -0.36
CA TYR A 78 5.77 0.18 -1.63
C TYR A 78 4.91 1.16 -2.44
N ILE A 79 3.59 0.93 -2.53
CA ILE A 79 2.66 1.79 -3.29
C ILE A 79 2.59 3.18 -2.68
N ILE A 80 2.44 3.30 -1.36
CA ILE A 80 2.33 4.61 -0.68
C ILE A 80 3.49 5.52 -1.06
N LEU A 81 4.73 5.04 -0.99
CA LEU A 81 5.89 5.87 -1.35
C LEU A 81 6.06 6.04 -2.86
N SER A 82 5.76 5.00 -3.65
CA SER A 82 5.97 5.05 -5.10
C SER A 82 4.87 5.79 -5.87
N CYS A 83 3.77 6.19 -5.22
CA CYS A 83 2.75 7.08 -5.80
C CYS A 83 3.23 8.53 -5.91
N PHE A 84 4.26 8.92 -5.16
CA PHE A 84 4.85 10.25 -5.25
C PHE A 84 5.89 10.32 -6.37
N PHE A 85 5.75 11.27 -7.28
CA PHE A 85 6.71 11.51 -8.35
C PHE A 85 6.84 12.99 -8.65
N LYS A 86 7.95 13.39 -9.27
CA LYS A 86 8.12 14.75 -9.80
C LYS A 86 7.91 14.77 -11.31
N THR A 87 7.11 15.72 -11.78
CA THR A 87 7.01 16.07 -13.20
C THR A 87 8.12 17.05 -13.56
N LYS A 88 8.72 16.95 -14.75
CA LYS A 88 9.65 17.99 -15.23
C LYS A 88 8.91 19.32 -15.30
N LYS A 89 9.63 20.41 -15.00
CA LYS A 89 9.20 21.78 -15.27
C LYS A 89 9.23 21.93 -16.80
N GLU A 90 8.07 22.16 -17.42
CA GLU A 90 8.00 22.65 -18.80
C GLU A 90 8.56 24.07 -18.87
#